data_AF-B0X411-F1
#
_entry.id   AF-B0X411-F1
#
_cell.length_a   1.000
_cell.length_b   1.000
_cell.length_c   1.000
_cell.angle_alpha   90.00
_cell.angle_beta   90.00
_cell.angle_gamma   90.00
#
_symmetry.space_group_name_H-M   'P 1'
#
loop_
_entity.id
_entity.type
_entity.pdbx_description
1 polymer ?
#
loop_
_entity_poly.entity_id
_entity_poly.type
_entity_poly.pdbx_seq_one_letter_code
_entity_poly.pdbx_strand_id
1 'polypeptide(L)'
;MGISHVFSFQVKKRQQRVSMILDSKHIPYTIIDITEPGQEGEKDFMQKNSEHNGSTISDPTPRHPLPPQLFNDADYCGDYDDFDLANEIDNLEVFLKLEAPKPAVSDEVSPADEQQKNGQNEPEDGGDQVTATEEDDDENKENKTEEGANEV
;
A
#
# COMPACT_ATOMS: atom_id res chain seq x y z
N MET A 1 -10.81 26.02 4.31
CA MET A 1 -11.27 24.84 3.53
C MET A 1 -10.09 24.32 2.72
N GLY A 2 -9.52 23.15 3.02
CA GLY A 2 -8.29 22.72 2.34
C GLY A 2 -7.95 21.23 2.42
N ILE A 3 -8.95 20.33 2.47
CA ILE A 3 -8.70 18.89 2.71
C ILE A 3 -9.07 18.01 1.50
N SER A 4 -9.80 18.53 0.50
CA SER A 4 -10.31 17.69 -0.60
C SER A 4 -9.26 17.25 -1.63
N HIS A 5 -8.13 17.95 -1.79
CA HIS A 5 -7.13 17.61 -2.82
C HIS A 5 -6.26 16.40 -2.44
N VAL A 6 -5.93 16.24 -1.15
CA VAL A 6 -5.04 15.16 -0.68
C VAL A 6 -5.75 13.80 -0.71
N PHE A 7 -7.04 13.77 -0.38
CA PHE A 7 -7.87 12.56 -0.38
C PHE A 7 -7.89 11.87 -1.75
N SER A 8 -8.14 12.61 -2.84
CA SER A 8 -8.14 12.05 -4.19
C SER A 8 -6.73 11.68 -4.68
N PHE A 9 -5.70 12.44 -4.28
CA PHE A 9 -4.33 12.18 -4.73
C PHE A 9 -3.76 10.86 -4.17
N GLN A 10 -4.01 10.55 -2.89
CA GLN A 10 -3.58 9.28 -2.29
C GLN A 10 -4.27 8.09 -2.93
N VAL A 11 -5.59 8.18 -3.15
CA VAL A 11 -6.37 7.14 -3.85
C VAL A 11 -5.81 6.88 -5.25
N LYS A 12 -5.53 7.94 -6.02
CA LYS A 12 -4.93 7.81 -7.36
C LYS A 12 -3.56 7.15 -7.34
N LYS A 13 -2.70 7.48 -6.37
CA LYS A 13 -1.39 6.84 -6.20
C LYS A 13 -1.54 5.33 -5.92
N ARG A 14 -2.48 4.95 -5.05
CA ARG A 14 -2.79 3.55 -4.74
C ARG A 14 -3.27 2.80 -5.99
N GLN A 15 -4.22 3.35 -6.73
CA GLN A 15 -4.71 2.77 -8.00
C GLN A 15 -3.59 2.57 -9.04
N GLN A 16 -2.74 3.60 -9.21
CA GLN A 16 -1.62 3.54 -10.13
C GLN A 16 -0.61 2.46 -9.70
N ARG A 17 -0.31 2.37 -8.39
CA ARG A 17 0.60 1.36 -7.85
C ARG A 17 0.10 -0.06 -8.08
N VAL A 18 -1.19 -0.32 -7.82
CA VAL A 18 -1.81 -1.62 -8.11
C VAL A 18 -1.62 -1.99 -9.59
N SER A 19 -1.93 -1.06 -10.50
CA SER A 19 -1.78 -1.27 -11.95
C SER A 19 -0.33 -1.60 -12.33
N MET A 20 0.64 -0.83 -11.84
CA MET A 20 2.06 -1.05 -12.12
C MET A 20 2.57 -2.43 -11.64
N ILE A 21 2.07 -2.89 -10.49
CA ILE A 21 2.46 -4.19 -9.93
C ILE A 21 1.84 -5.33 -10.75
N LEU A 22 0.56 -5.22 -11.11
CA LEU A 22 -0.13 -6.21 -11.95
C LEU A 22 0.53 -6.32 -13.33
N ASP A 23 0.88 -5.19 -13.94
CA ASP A 23 1.62 -5.13 -15.20
C ASP A 23 2.99 -5.83 -15.09
N SER A 24 3.72 -5.57 -14.00
CA SER A 24 5.05 -6.15 -13.75
C SER A 24 5.00 -7.66 -13.53
N LYS A 25 3.91 -8.18 -12.96
CA LYS A 25 3.67 -9.62 -12.75
C LYS A 25 2.97 -10.27 -13.96
N HIS A 26 2.69 -9.52 -15.02
CA HIS A 26 1.97 -9.98 -16.22
C HIS A 26 0.58 -10.58 -15.93
N ILE A 27 -0.10 -10.06 -14.91
CA ILE A 27 -1.44 -10.50 -14.54
C ILE A 27 -2.46 -9.69 -15.34
N PRO A 28 -3.36 -10.32 -16.11
CA PRO A 28 -4.41 -9.59 -16.83
C PRO A 28 -5.44 -9.03 -15.85
N TYR A 29 -5.83 -7.78 -16.02
CA TYR A 29 -6.83 -7.11 -15.18
C TYR A 29 -7.68 -6.13 -15.98
N THR A 30 -8.83 -5.76 -15.42
CA THR A 30 -9.72 -4.75 -15.99
C THR A 30 -9.88 -3.61 -14.99
N ILE A 31 -9.78 -2.37 -15.48
CA ILE A 31 -10.05 -1.18 -14.67
C ILE A 31 -11.51 -0.78 -14.86
N ILE A 32 -12.26 -0.70 -13.76
CA ILE A 32 -13.65 -0.24 -13.76
C ILE A 32 -13.68 1.13 -13.09
N ASP A 33 -14.01 2.18 -13.85
CA ASP A 33 -14.19 3.51 -13.31
C ASP A 33 -15.62 3.68 -12.77
N ILE A 34 -15.76 3.46 -11.46
CA ILE A 34 -17.02 3.62 -10.73
C ILE A 34 -17.55 5.07 -10.68
N THR A 35 -16.77 6.05 -11.13
CA THR A 35 -17.16 7.46 -11.16
C THR A 35 -17.78 7.87 -12.49
N GLU A 36 -17.68 7.04 -13.54
CA GLU A 36 -18.27 7.33 -14.83
C GLU A 36 -19.81 7.22 -14.81
N PRO A 37 -20.52 8.12 -15.53
CA PRO A 37 -21.96 8.02 -15.69
C PRO A 37 -22.36 6.68 -16.32
N GLY A 38 -23.21 5.91 -15.64
CA GLY A 38 -23.64 4.58 -16.08
C GLY A 38 -22.98 3.40 -15.35
N GLN A 39 -21.95 3.66 -14.53
CA GLN A 39 -21.26 2.66 -13.69
C GLN A 39 -21.80 2.63 -12.25
N GLU A 40 -22.99 3.18 -12.01
CA GLU A 40 -23.62 3.23 -10.67
C GLU A 40 -23.80 1.83 -10.07
N GLY A 41 -24.09 0.83 -10.91
CA GLY A 41 -24.18 -0.57 -10.51
C GLY A 41 -22.87 -1.13 -9.96
N GLU A 42 -21.75 -0.84 -10.63
CA GLU A 42 -20.41 -1.28 -10.20
C GLU A 42 -19.96 -0.55 -8.93
N LYS A 43 -20.28 0.75 -8.82
CA LYS A 43 -20.05 1.50 -7.58
C LYS A 43 -20.79 0.85 -6.41
N ASP A 44 -22.06 0.52 -6.60
CA ASP A 44 -22.88 -0.13 -5.59
C ASP A 44 -22.40 -1.55 -5.28
N PHE A 45 -21.96 -2.28 -6.30
CA PHE A 45 -21.39 -3.62 -6.17
C PHE A 45 -20.12 -3.58 -5.31
N MET A 46 -19.18 -2.69 -5.63
CA MET A 46 -17.96 -2.49 -4.83
C MET A 46 -18.32 -2.15 -3.39
N GLN A 47 -19.22 -1.19 -3.16
CA GLN A 47 -19.58 -0.75 -1.81
C GLN A 47 -20.29 -1.83 -0.97
N LYS A 48 -21.01 -2.77 -1.59
CA LYS A 48 -21.74 -3.85 -0.90
C LYS A 48 -20.91 -5.11 -0.70
N ASN A 49 -19.99 -5.40 -1.61
CA ASN A 49 -19.22 -6.65 -1.61
C ASN A 49 -17.79 -6.50 -1.09
N SER A 50 -17.29 -5.28 -0.92
CA SER A 50 -16.02 -5.05 -0.21
C SER A 50 -16.16 -5.36 1.27
N GLU A 51 -15.29 -6.20 1.80
CA GLU A 51 -15.21 -6.50 3.24
C GLU A 51 -14.37 -5.47 4.00
N HIS A 52 -13.40 -4.84 3.32
CA HIS A 52 -12.55 -3.79 3.87
C HIS A 52 -12.83 -2.45 3.23
N ASN A 53 -12.90 -1.41 4.06
CA ASN A 53 -13.17 -0.06 3.56
C ASN A 53 -11.92 0.63 3.00
N GLY A 54 -10.75 0.03 3.16
CA GLY A 54 -9.47 0.72 2.99
C GLY A 54 -9.27 1.83 4.02
N SER A 55 -8.13 2.49 3.92
CA SER A 55 -7.77 3.62 4.76
C SER A 55 -6.82 4.55 4.00
N THR A 56 -6.80 5.84 4.31
CA THR A 56 -5.75 6.74 3.81
C THR A 56 -5.26 7.61 4.94
N ILE A 57 -4.10 8.25 4.78
CA ILE A 57 -3.58 9.19 5.78
C ILE A 57 -4.59 10.33 6.04
N SER A 58 -5.39 10.69 5.04
CA SER A 58 -6.39 11.76 5.17
C SER A 58 -7.75 11.27 5.67
N ASP A 59 -8.05 9.99 5.53
CA ASP A 59 -9.30 9.37 5.98
C ASP A 59 -8.98 7.97 6.53
N PRO A 60 -8.62 7.88 7.82
CA PRO A 60 -8.18 6.63 8.42
C PRO A 60 -9.33 5.64 8.61
N THR A 61 -10.58 6.11 8.67
CA THR A 61 -11.79 5.31 8.91
C THR A 61 -12.91 5.72 7.94
N PRO A 62 -12.76 5.39 6.65
CA PRO A 62 -13.72 5.82 5.65
C PRO A 62 -15.08 5.14 5.87
N ARG A 63 -16.16 5.91 5.62
CA ARG A 63 -17.55 5.43 5.77
C ARG A 63 -17.95 4.41 4.71
N HIS A 64 -17.28 4.42 3.56
CA HIS A 64 -17.53 3.52 2.45
C HIS A 64 -16.19 3.04 1.91
N PRO A 65 -16.15 1.84 1.29
CA PRO A 65 -14.97 1.33 0.65
C PRO A 65 -14.35 2.32 -0.34
N LEU A 66 -13.06 2.62 -0.12
CA LEU A 66 -12.27 3.47 -0.98
C LEU A 66 -11.57 2.62 -2.04
N PRO A 67 -11.55 3.05 -3.31
CA PRO A 67 -10.75 2.38 -4.32
C PRO A 67 -9.24 2.59 -4.06
N PRO A 68 -8.36 1.70 -4.55
CA PRO A 68 -8.67 0.49 -5.31
C PRO A 68 -9.24 -0.64 -4.44
N GLN A 69 -10.21 -1.36 -4.99
CA GLN A 69 -10.83 -2.56 -4.41
C GLN A 69 -10.70 -3.66 -5.45
N LEU A 70 -10.14 -4.80 -5.07
CA LEU A 70 -9.80 -5.86 -6.01
C LEU A 70 -10.82 -6.99 -5.89
N PHE A 71 -11.31 -7.41 -7.04
CA PHE A 71 -12.24 -8.53 -7.20
C PHE A 71 -11.69 -9.46 -8.28
N ASN A 72 -11.89 -10.75 -8.08
CA ASN A 72 -11.76 -11.74 -9.13
C ASN A 72 -13.19 -12.14 -9.53
N ASP A 73 -13.62 -11.64 -10.68
CA ASP A 73 -15.03 -11.67 -11.11
C ASP A 73 -15.97 -11.09 -10.03
N ALA A 74 -16.74 -11.94 -9.35
CA ALA A 74 -17.67 -11.55 -8.29
C ALA A 74 -17.09 -11.72 -6.87
N ASP A 75 -15.92 -12.37 -6.75
CA ASP A 75 -15.32 -12.69 -5.47
C ASP A 75 -14.39 -11.57 -5.01
N TYR A 76 -14.66 -11.01 -3.83
CA TYR A 76 -13.79 -10.00 -3.22
C TYR A 76 -12.43 -10.60 -2.86
N CYS A 77 -11.35 -9.93 -3.27
CA CYS A 77 -9.97 -10.33 -2.97
C CYS A 77 -9.40 -9.53 -1.80
N GLY A 78 -9.57 -8.21 -1.83
CA GLY A 78 -9.06 -7.32 -0.79
C GLY A 78 -8.95 -5.86 -1.25
N ASP A 79 -8.50 -5.00 -0.33
CA ASP A 79 -8.25 -3.59 -0.62
C ASP A 79 -6.77 -3.36 -1.02
N TYR A 80 -6.35 -2.09 -1.07
CA TYR A 80 -4.96 -1.74 -1.36
C TYR A 80 -3.97 -2.30 -0.34
N ASP A 81 -4.29 -2.22 0.95
CA ASP A 81 -3.35 -2.57 2.01
C ASP A 81 -3.16 -4.10 2.06
N ASP A 82 -4.24 -4.86 1.83
CA ASP A 82 -4.17 -6.32 1.64
C ASP A 82 -3.33 -6.71 0.42
N PHE A 83 -3.50 -5.99 -0.70
CA PHE A 83 -2.76 -6.22 -1.95
C PHE A 83 -1.26 -5.92 -1.80
N ASP A 84 -0.90 -4.81 -1.14
CA ASP A 84 0.49 -4.44 -0.91
C ASP A 84 1.17 -5.48 -0.02
N LEU A 85 0.49 -5.96 1.03
CA LEU A 85 0.99 -7.07 1.86
C LEU A 85 1.18 -8.35 1.05
N ALA A 86 0.19 -8.75 0.23
CA ALA A 86 0.30 -9.93 -0.63
C ALA A 86 1.46 -9.81 -1.63
N ASN A 87 1.73 -8.61 -2.13
CA ASN A 87 2.91 -8.33 -2.97
C ASN A 87 4.23 -8.45 -2.20
N GLU A 88 4.30 -7.98 -0.95
CA GLU A 88 5.50 -8.09 -0.10
C GLU A 88 5.87 -9.54 0.22
N ILE A 89 4.89 -10.42 0.37
CA ILE A 89 5.11 -11.85 0.65
C ILE A 89 5.07 -12.74 -0.60
N ASP A 90 5.13 -12.14 -1.81
CA ASP A 90 5.07 -12.84 -3.10
C ASP A 90 3.88 -13.81 -3.26
N ASN A 91 2.73 -13.47 -2.64
CA ASN A 91 1.53 -14.30 -2.62
C ASN A 91 0.35 -13.69 -3.42
N LEU A 92 0.66 -12.83 -4.41
CA LEU A 92 -0.34 -12.13 -5.20
C LEU A 92 -1.31 -13.06 -5.93
N GLU A 93 -0.82 -14.17 -6.50
CA GLU A 93 -1.67 -15.09 -7.27
C GLU A 93 -2.75 -15.76 -6.41
N VAL A 94 -2.41 -16.10 -5.17
CA VAL A 94 -3.37 -16.68 -4.21
C VAL A 94 -4.30 -15.60 -3.68
N PHE A 95 -3.78 -14.40 -3.39
CA PHE A 95 -4.60 -13.25 -2.97
C PHE A 95 -5.65 -12.89 -4.02
N LEU A 96 -5.25 -12.86 -5.29
CA LEU A 96 -6.16 -12.61 -6.42
C LEU A 96 -7.01 -13.83 -6.79
N LYS A 97 -6.92 -14.94 -6.05
CA LYS A 97 -7.66 -16.19 -6.30
C LYS A 97 -7.41 -16.79 -7.70
N LEU A 98 -6.24 -16.53 -8.28
CA LEU A 98 -5.84 -17.03 -9.61
C LEU A 98 -5.22 -18.42 -9.54
N GLU A 99 -4.47 -18.71 -8.48
CA GLU A 99 -3.94 -20.05 -8.19
C GLU A 99 -4.60 -20.64 -6.94
N ALA A 100 -4.75 -21.96 -6.91
CA ALA A 100 -5.09 -22.67 -5.68
C ALA A 100 -3.97 -22.42 -4.65
N PRO A 101 -4.29 -22.16 -3.37
CA PRO A 101 -3.27 -21.94 -2.34
C PRO A 101 -2.32 -23.14 -2.32
N LYS A 102 -1.04 -22.90 -2.63
CA LYS A 102 -0.01 -23.93 -2.47
C LYS A 102 -0.04 -24.34 -0.99
N PRO A 103 -0.10 -25.64 -0.66
CA PRO A 103 0.02 -26.07 0.72
C PRO A 103 1.35 -25.49 1.24
N ALA A 104 1.28 -24.76 2.36
CA ALA A 104 2.43 -24.10 2.96
C ALA A 104 3.57 -25.11 3.14
N VAL A 105 4.52 -25.11 2.21
CA VAL A 105 5.79 -25.78 2.39
C VAL A 105 6.59 -24.86 3.29
N SER A 106 6.68 -25.25 4.55
CA SER A 106 7.82 -24.87 5.37
C SER A 106 9.05 -25.52 4.73
N ASP A 107 9.78 -24.77 3.90
CA ASP A 107 11.18 -25.08 3.58
C ASP A 107 12.00 -24.41 4.71
N GLU A 108 12.32 -25.08 5.82
CA GLU A 108 13.30 -26.18 5.96
C GLU A 108 14.62 -25.85 5.24
N VAL A 109 15.48 -25.14 5.98
CA VAL A 109 16.92 -25.35 6.11
C VAL A 109 17.62 -26.19 5.03
N SER A 110 18.41 -25.52 4.19
CA SER A 110 19.48 -26.16 3.41
C SER A 110 20.58 -26.74 4.33
N PRO A 111 20.95 -28.03 4.24
CA PRO A 111 22.13 -28.58 4.91
C PRO A 111 23.28 -28.78 3.92
N ALA A 112 24.31 -27.93 4.02
CA ALA A 112 25.73 -28.12 3.61
C ALA A 112 26.41 -26.75 3.79
N ASP A 113 27.46 -26.51 4.58
CA ASP A 113 28.65 -27.30 4.84
C ASP A 113 29.23 -26.95 6.24
N GLU A 114 29.81 -27.95 6.90
CA GLU A 114 30.54 -27.82 8.17
C GLU A 114 31.87 -27.07 7.98
N GLN A 115 32.17 -26.06 8.83
CA GLN A 115 33.47 -25.99 9.52
C GLN A 115 33.55 -24.94 10.65
N GLN A 116 33.66 -25.48 11.86
CA GLN A 116 34.66 -25.13 12.91
C GLN A 116 34.37 -24.05 13.99
N LYS A 117 34.19 -24.61 15.21
CA LYS A 117 34.88 -24.33 16.49
C LYS A 117 34.21 -23.44 17.56
N ASN A 118 33.71 -24.17 18.56
CA ASN A 118 33.60 -23.94 20.01
C ASN A 118 34.45 -22.79 20.63
N GLY A 119 33.83 -22.02 21.52
CA GLY A 119 34.50 -21.13 22.48
C GLY A 119 33.53 -20.39 23.39
N GLN A 120 33.40 -20.87 24.63
CA GLN A 120 32.50 -20.43 25.69
C GLN A 120 33.05 -19.22 26.49
N ASN A 121 32.19 -18.28 26.87
CA ASN A 121 32.09 -17.59 28.18
C ASN A 121 31.39 -16.21 28.08
N GLU A 122 30.34 -16.01 28.86
CA GLU A 122 29.93 -14.70 29.42
C GLU A 122 30.68 -14.47 30.76
N PRO A 123 30.54 -13.36 31.53
CA PRO A 123 29.72 -12.14 31.39
C PRO A 123 30.48 -10.81 31.73
N GLU A 124 29.71 -9.76 32.08
CA GLU A 124 30.08 -8.47 32.74
C GLU A 124 30.51 -7.35 31.76
N ASP A 125 30.21 -6.05 31.89
CA ASP A 125 29.43 -5.22 32.80
C ASP A 125 29.56 -3.74 32.28
N GLY A 126 28.56 -2.89 32.55
CA GLY A 126 28.63 -1.42 32.49
C GLY A 126 28.59 -0.77 31.09
N GLY A 127 27.84 0.29 30.80
CA GLY A 127 27.02 1.19 31.60
C GLY A 127 26.68 2.44 30.75
N ASP A 128 25.63 3.15 31.17
CA ASP A 128 25.23 4.53 30.81
C ASP A 128 24.67 4.79 29.39
N GLN A 129 23.36 5.00 29.21
CA GLN A 129 22.54 6.22 29.45
C GLN A 129 22.99 7.47 28.69
N VAL A 130 22.14 7.91 27.74
CA VAL A 130 21.62 9.29 27.48
C VAL A 130 20.79 9.23 26.19
N THR A 131 19.46 9.30 26.15
CA THR A 131 18.48 10.40 26.31
C THR A 131 18.69 11.63 25.43
N ALA A 132 17.55 12.10 24.87
CA ALA A 132 17.25 13.40 24.22
C ALA A 132 17.28 13.36 22.66
N THR A 133 16.15 13.18 21.97
CA THR A 133 15.06 14.15 21.61
C THR A 133 15.37 15.03 20.41
N GLU A 134 14.49 14.93 19.40
CA GLU A 134 13.91 15.99 18.53
C GLU A 134 14.95 16.84 17.71
N GLU A 135 14.72 17.39 16.52
CA GLU A 135 13.56 17.96 15.85
C GLU A 135 13.75 17.89 14.31
N ASP A 136 12.62 17.88 13.63
CA ASP A 136 12.38 18.23 12.23
C ASP A 136 12.82 19.69 11.96
N ASP A 137 13.46 19.97 10.82
CA ASP A 137 13.58 21.35 10.33
C ASP A 137 13.28 21.41 8.82
N ASP A 138 12.25 22.19 8.52
CA ASP A 138 11.65 22.52 7.22
C ASP A 138 12.22 23.88 6.79
N GLU A 139 12.90 23.94 5.65
CA GLU A 139 13.10 25.22 4.95
C GLU A 139 12.70 25.13 3.47
N ASN A 140 11.46 25.57 3.21
CA ASN A 140 10.99 26.08 1.93
C ASN A 140 11.25 27.60 1.80
N LYS A 141 12.00 28.05 0.78
CA LYS A 141 11.76 29.36 0.14
C LYS A 141 12.46 29.60 -1.21
N GLU A 142 11.73 29.46 -2.31
CA GLU A 142 11.87 30.24 -3.55
C GLU A 142 10.55 30.00 -4.34
N ASN A 143 9.79 30.94 -4.87
CA ASN A 143 10.13 32.19 -5.53
C ASN A 143 8.81 32.99 -5.71
N LYS A 144 8.81 34.31 -5.47
CA LYS A 144 7.69 35.21 -5.79
C LYS A 144 8.07 36.05 -7.00
N THR A 145 7.44 35.78 -8.14
CA THR A 145 7.38 36.67 -9.31
C THR A 145 5.97 37.22 -9.41
N GLU A 146 5.78 38.52 -9.20
CA GLU A 146 4.66 39.29 -9.78
C GLU A 146 5.06 40.76 -9.85
N GLU A 147 4.99 41.37 -11.03
CA GLU A 147 4.25 42.62 -11.22
C GLU A 147 3.91 42.81 -12.70
N GLY A 148 2.61 42.84 -12.98
CA GLY A 148 2.02 43.03 -14.30
C GLY A 148 1.55 44.46 -14.53
N ALA A 149 1.80 44.93 -15.76
CA ALA A 149 0.98 45.79 -16.65
C ALA A 149 0.09 46.92 -16.09
N ASN A 150 0.50 48.16 -16.44
CA ASN A 150 -0.21 49.20 -17.20
C ASN A 150 -1.75 49.35 -17.11
N GLU A 151 -2.26 50.54 -16.74
CA GLU A 151 -2.79 51.59 -17.65
C GLU A 151 -3.76 52.56 -16.92
N VAL A 152 -3.57 53.87 -17.12
CA VAL A 152 -4.59 54.95 -17.13
C VAL A 152 -4.23 55.97 -18.20
#